data_AF-A0AAW2UP20-F1
#
_entry.id   AF-A0AAW2UP20-F1
#
_cell.length_a   1.000
_cell.length_b   1.000
_cell.length_c   1.000
_cell.angle_alpha   90.00
_cell.angle_beta   90.00
_cell.angle_gamma   90.00
#
_symmetry.space_group_name_H-M   'P 1'
#
loop_
_entity.id
_entity.type
_entity.pdbx_description
1 polymer ?
#
loop_
_entity_poly.entity_id
_entity_poly.type
_entity_poly.pdbx_seq_one_letter_code
_entity_poly.pdbx_strand_id
1 'polypeptide(L)' 'MKDSNRKQGGGAAPCAACKLLRRRCALDCVFAPYFPAEEPHKFASVHKVFGASNVNKMLQ' A
#
# COMPACT_ATOMS: atom_id res chain seq x y z
N MET A 1 7.40 16.78 10.18
CA MET A 1 6.80 15.54 10.74
C MET A 1 5.29 15.63 10.60
N LYS A 2 4.59 14.59 10.14
CA LYS A 2 3.13 14.50 10.30
C LYS A 2 2.79 13.12 10.85
N ASP A 3 2.72 13.09 12.17
CA ASP A 3 2.21 12.00 12.98
C ASP A 3 0.71 11.87 12.74
N SER A 4 0.27 10.69 12.28
CA SER A 4 -1.13 10.29 12.31
C SER A 4 -1.23 9.01 13.12
N ASN A 5 -1.56 9.23 14.39
CA ASN A 5 -1.63 8.28 15.48
C ASN A 5 -3.05 7.73 15.62
N ARG A 6 -3.14 6.39 15.59
CA ARG A 6 -4.17 5.51 16.21
C ARG A 6 -5.62 5.53 15.66
N LYS A 7 -5.91 4.51 14.85
CA LYS A 7 -6.81 3.42 15.27
C LYS A 7 -6.33 2.08 14.70
N GLN A 8 -5.79 1.25 15.59
CA GLN A 8 -5.72 -0.19 15.42
C GLN A 8 -7.16 -0.71 15.50
N GLY A 9 -7.69 -1.21 14.38
CA GLY A 9 -8.72 -2.26 14.38
C GLY A 9 -7.98 -3.57 14.09
N GLY A 10 -8.18 -4.57 14.94
CA GLY A 10 -7.35 -5.78 15.00
C GLY A 10 -7.11 -6.49 13.66
N GLY A 11 -5.91 -7.04 13.49
CA GLY A 11 -5.65 -8.18 12.61
C GLY A 11 -5.53 -7.95 11.10
N ALA A 12 -5.60 -6.73 10.56
CA ALA A 12 -5.44 -6.52 9.11
C ALA A 12 -3.96 -6.34 8.73
N ALA A 13 -3.41 -7.27 7.96
CA ALA A 13 -2.06 -7.16 7.39
C ALA A 13 -1.96 -5.90 6.49
N PRO A 14 -0.79 -5.22 6.43
CA PRO A 14 -0.61 -4.11 5.49
C PRO A 14 -0.78 -4.59 4.05
N CYS A 15 -1.39 -3.76 3.20
CA CYS A 15 -1.54 -4.08 1.78
C CYS A 15 -0.17 -4.36 1.12
N ALA A 16 -0.15 -5.10 0.01
CA ALA A 16 1.09 -5.51 -0.65
C ALA A 16 1.99 -4.31 -0.99
N ALA A 17 1.40 -3.17 -1.37
CA ALA A 17 2.14 -1.94 -1.64
C ALA A 17 2.84 -1.37 -0.40
N CYS A 18 2.09 -1.18 0.69
CA CYS A 18 2.64 -0.62 1.92
C CYS A 18 3.65 -1.56 2.58
N LYS A 19 3.44 -2.87 2.47
CA LYS A 19 4.39 -3.91 2.91
C LYS A 19 5.72 -3.81 2.15
N LEU A 20 5.68 -3.75 0.81
CA LEU A 20 6.89 -3.64 -0.02
C LEU A 20 7.63 -2.31 0.21
N LEU A 21 6.88 -1.21 0.31
CA LEU A 21 7.42 0.14 0.51
C LEU A 21 7.82 0.43 1.96
N ARG A 22 7.65 -0.54 2.88
CA ARG A 22 7.96 -0.44 4.32
C ARG A 22 7.35 0.80 4.98
N ARG A 23 6.13 1.16 4.58
CA ARG A 23 5.38 2.31 5.13
C ARG A 23 4.10 1.86 5.82
N ARG A 24 3.54 2.73 6.67
CA ARG A 24 2.25 2.47 7.32
C ARG A 24 1.13 2.40 6.27
N CYS A 25 0.28 1.38 6.36
CA CYS A 25 -0.94 1.27 5.58
C CYS A 25 -2.06 2.01 6.32
N ALA A 26 -2.50 3.15 5.78
CA ALA A 26 -3.62 3.91 6.34
C ALA A 26 -4.97 3.30 5.93
N LEU A 27 -6.05 3.72 6.60
CA LEU A 27 -7.40 3.20 6.35
C LEU A 27 -7.93 3.62 4.96
N ASP A 28 -7.48 4.78 4.49
CA ASP A 28 -7.76 5.40 3.18
C ASP A 28 -6.64 5.10 2.15
N CYS A 29 -5.89 4.02 2.34
CA CYS A 29 -4.78 3.71 1.45
C CYS A 29 -5.27 3.46 0.01
N VAL A 30 -4.90 4.36 -0.90
CA VAL A 30 -5.25 4.26 -2.34
C VAL A 30 -4.80 2.96 -3.00
N PHE A 31 -3.81 2.27 -2.44
CA PHE A 31 -3.32 0.99 -2.94
C PHE A 31 -4.07 -0.23 -2.38
N ALA A 32 -4.73 -0.10 -1.22
CA ALA A 32 -5.32 -1.24 -0.52
C ALA A 32 -6.43 -1.97 -1.30
N PRO A 33 -7.33 -1.28 -2.04
CA PRO A 33 -8.35 -1.96 -2.85
C PRO A 33 -7.79 -2.76 -4.03
N TYR A 34 -6.58 -2.42 -4.50
CA TYR A 34 -5.99 -2.98 -5.72
C TYR A 34 -4.88 -4.00 -5.45
N PHE A 35 -4.20 -3.88 -4.30
CA PHE A 35 -3.02 -4.66 -3.95
C PHE A 35 -3.20 -5.31 -2.57
N PRO A 36 -4.05 -6.35 -2.44
CA PRO A 36 -4.30 -7.04 -1.18
C PRO A 36 -3.03 -7.73 -0.65
N ALA A 37 -3.00 -8.04 0.65
CA ALA A 37 -1.81 -8.56 1.32
C ALA A 37 -1.44 -10.00 0.87
N GLU A 38 -2.43 -10.74 0.40
CA GLU A 38 -2.38 -12.12 -0.09
C GLU A 38 -1.64 -12.23 -1.43
N GLU A 39 -1.53 -11.12 -2.18
CA GLU A 39 -0.98 -11.08 -3.53
C GLU A 39 0.23 -10.13 -3.65
N PRO A 40 1.33 -10.36 -2.90
CA PRO A 40 2.48 -9.46 -2.87
C PRO A 40 3.18 -9.31 -4.23
N HIS A 41 3.09 -10.34 -5.08
CA HIS A 41 3.70 -10.36 -6.41
C HIS A 41 3.03 -9.36 -7.38
N LYS A 42 1.73 -9.05 -7.22
CA LYS A 42 1.03 -8.09 -8.07
C LYS A 42 1.67 -6.71 -7.97
N PHE A 43 1.85 -6.21 -6.73
CA PHE A 43 2.49 -4.91 -6.54
C PHE A 43 3.97 -4.93 -6.96
N ALA A 44 4.70 -6.01 -6.70
CA ALA A 44 6.11 -6.13 -7.10
C ALA A 44 6.29 -6.01 -8.62
N SER A 45 5.44 -6.66 -9.42
CA SER A 45 5.49 -6.58 -10.89
C SER A 45 5.17 -5.19 -11.41
N VAL A 46 4.10 -4.57 -10.92
CA VAL A 46 3.70 -3.22 -11.34
C VAL A 46 4.73 -2.18 -10.88
N HIS A 47 5.23 -2.30 -9.65
CA HIS A 47 6.29 -1.46 -9.11
C HIS A 47 7.58 -1.54 -9.92
N LYS A 48 7.97 -2.73 -10.39
CA LYS A 48 9.17 -2.92 -11.20
C LYS A 48 9.10 -2.19 -12.55
N VAL A 49 7.93 -2.17 -13.18
CA VAL A 49 7.74 -1.58 -14.53
C VAL A 49 7.46 -0.08 -14.44
N PHE A 50 6.53 0.32 -13.57
CA PHE A 50 6.04 1.69 -13.51
C PHE A 50 6.67 2.50 -12.37
N GLY A 51 7.14 1.86 -11.30
CA GLY A 51 7.56 2.54 -10.07
C GLY A 51 6.38 3.00 -9.22
N ALA A 52 6.59 3.09 -7.89
CA ALA A 52 5.52 3.42 -6.94
C ALA A 52 4.81 4.75 -7.25
N SER A 53 5.56 5.76 -7.65
CA SER A 53 5.04 7.11 -7.91
C SER A 53 4.13 7.16 -9.13
N ASN A 54 4.44 6.46 -10.21
CA ASN A 54 3.58 6.44 -11.40
C ASN A 54 2.32 5.62 -11.14
N VAL A 55 2.42 4.52 -10.39
CA VAL A 55 1.22 3.79 -9.94
C VAL A 55 0.31 4.69 -9.10
N ASN A 56 0.87 5.48 -8.17
CA ASN A 56 0.08 6.42 -7.39
C ASN A 56 -0.65 7.45 -8.27
N LYS A 57 0.04 7.99 -9.29
CA LYS A 57 -0.55 8.95 -10.24
C LYS A 57 -1.62 8.33 -11.14
N MET A 58 -1.57 7.03 -11.42
CA MET A 58 -2.59 6.34 -12.23
C MET A 58 -3.84 5.98 -11.42
N LEU A 59 -3.73 5.88 -10.09
CA LEU A 59 -4.82 5.53 -9.18
C LEU A 59 -5.50 6.76 -8.55
N GLN A 60 -5.03 7.96 -8.87
CA GLN A 60 -5.56 9.26 -8.44
C GLN A 60 -6.09 10.01 -9.66
#